data_AF-A0A970DPM5-F1
#
_entry.id   AF-A0A970DPM5-F1
#
_cell.length_a   1.000
_cell.length_b   1.000
_cell.length_c   1.000
_cell.angle_alpha   90.00
_cell.angle_beta   90.00
_cell.angle_gamma   90.00
#
_symmetry.space_group_name_H-M   'P 1'
#
loop_
_entity.id
_entity.type
_entity.pdbx_description
1 polymer ?
#
loop_
_entity_poly.entity_id
_entity_poly.type
_entity_poly.pdbx_seq_one_letter_code
_entity_poly.pdbx_strand_id
1 'polypeptide(L)'
;MMILKKSIISIGKATYTLVKFNCNLPKAASEANNVREQFIEVKTEGKETIIVFLKKESFCLEREYLRKELSLGEKSRIFILLPKEERKNFKINEQSYNPNKITGKISEKQLEDFLYKLAYIYYSKGDSKSCIEVLYYNLKDRYLVNTVMNSFTVKERKRCMDLLKLAGDGKKIKFNGRVWKPARMLFGLVQKNESLEEGPCILKLLQTFEKNGDKFIPLNKDVYKRIGKKVQDGYNSFRADKGAMLTADFSQLVFSKEKLNISLRYEIPGRVIINPRQARAVGFSSNVFKAKIFREQTILKNGDINIDNFKALVCKDTLEFLQELGVQQLYKHLENQEYKDSNYTLVEFNISKLPVINRSCAVEQVSLDCILNLVYEQRLAECRQKVLKYYISKTPAGDLEHNKMYTKEQLDLLYTYGLAPNGVYCGVDNQLIDGSAKQYEYKSFQFTLKGFSRLPKLHQVIDKMKAGIIKSKGPEAIMAAYIKELAEKKLISNRAELVKLLEKEKTTIRKNTRQLAIIKLIQALTGGWWQGLQLDKNENYYYEGSRGTLVIKVVKKIANK
;
A
#
# COMPACT_ATOMS: atom_id res chain seq x y z
N MET A 1 42.61 9.32 -28.91
CA MET A 1 41.36 8.87 -29.56
C MET A 1 40.54 8.06 -28.57
N MET A 2 39.25 8.35 -28.45
CA MET A 2 38.38 7.79 -27.41
C MET A 2 37.86 6.40 -27.83
N ILE A 3 38.17 5.36 -27.06
CA ILE A 3 37.77 3.98 -27.40
C ILE A 3 36.37 3.72 -26.86
N LEU A 4 35.40 3.65 -27.77
CA LEU A 4 34.02 3.27 -27.47
C LEU A 4 33.81 1.76 -27.62
N LYS A 5 33.04 1.19 -26.70
CA LYS A 5 32.60 -0.21 -26.74
C LYS A 5 31.09 -0.28 -26.60
N LYS A 6 30.45 -1.27 -27.23
CA LYS A 6 29.00 -1.48 -27.14
C LYS A 6 28.61 -2.88 -26.67
N SER A 7 27.40 -2.98 -26.12
CA SER A 7 26.66 -4.22 -25.86
C SER A 7 25.15 -3.96 -26.00
N ILE A 8 24.34 -5.02 -25.93
CA ILE A 8 22.88 -4.96 -25.87
C ILE A 8 22.45 -5.47 -24.50
N ILE A 9 21.52 -4.76 -23.86
CA ILE A 9 20.92 -5.16 -22.58
C ILE A 9 19.42 -4.94 -22.62
N SER A 10 18.69 -5.58 -21.71
CA SER A 10 17.24 -5.42 -21.57
C SER A 10 16.88 -4.90 -20.18
N ILE A 11 16.00 -3.91 -20.10
CA ILE A 11 15.39 -3.49 -18.84
C ILE A 11 13.88 -3.65 -19.01
N GLY A 12 13.35 -4.73 -18.45
CA GLY A 12 11.97 -5.16 -18.70
C GLY A 12 11.82 -5.66 -20.14
N LYS A 13 10.79 -5.14 -20.83
CA LYS A 13 10.54 -5.42 -22.25
C LYS A 13 11.38 -4.52 -23.19
N ALA A 14 11.95 -3.43 -22.67
CA ALA A 14 12.72 -2.49 -23.47
C ALA A 14 14.16 -2.98 -23.66
N THR A 15 14.66 -2.84 -24.89
CA THR A 15 16.04 -3.19 -25.26
C THR A 15 16.86 -1.92 -25.40
N TYR A 16 18.08 -1.90 -24.86
CA TYR A 16 19.00 -0.77 -24.91
C TYR A 16 20.31 -1.15 -25.57
N THR A 17 20.87 -0.21 -26.33
CA THR A 17 22.27 -0.23 -26.76
C THR A 17 23.09 0.42 -25.66
N LEU A 18 23.90 -0.38 -24.96
CA LEU A 18 24.81 0.09 -23.93
C LEU A 18 26.14 0.51 -24.58
N VAL A 19 26.50 1.78 -24.48
CA VAL A 19 27.80 2.30 -24.92
C VAL A 19 28.67 2.61 -23.71
N LYS A 20 29.93 2.19 -23.73
CA LYS A 20 30.92 2.40 -22.67
C LYS A 20 32.14 3.13 -23.21
N PHE A 21 32.67 4.05 -22.40
CA PHE A 21 34.02 4.59 -22.54
C PHE A 21 34.67 4.88 -21.19
N ASN A 22 36.00 5.02 -21.20
CA ASN A 22 36.77 5.41 -20.03
C ASN A 22 37.09 6.91 -20.10
N CYS A 23 37.02 7.59 -18.94
CA CYS A 23 37.42 8.97 -18.78
C CYS A 23 38.53 8.98 -17.74
N ASN A 24 39.79 9.08 -18.20
CA ASN A 24 40.95 9.10 -17.31
C ASN A 24 41.75 10.36 -17.63
N LEU A 25 42.02 11.20 -16.62
CA LEU A 25 43.13 12.15 -16.71
C LEU A 25 44.42 11.43 -16.27
N PRO A 26 45.40 11.24 -17.16
CA PRO A 26 46.69 10.67 -16.79
C PRO A 26 47.44 11.61 -15.83
N LYS A 27 48.02 11.06 -14.75
CA LYS A 27 48.80 11.84 -13.76
C LYS A 27 49.96 12.63 -14.38
N ALA A 28 50.57 12.08 -15.43
CA ALA A 28 51.72 12.67 -16.14
C ALA A 28 51.41 13.98 -16.88
N ALA A 29 50.14 14.37 -17.03
CA ALA A 29 49.77 15.62 -17.70
C ALA A 29 49.81 16.86 -16.77
N SER A 30 50.08 16.67 -15.47
CA SER A 30 50.06 17.77 -14.48
C SER A 30 51.41 18.47 -14.27
N GLU A 31 52.52 17.88 -14.68
CA GLU A 31 53.86 18.46 -14.48
C GLU A 31 54.22 19.50 -15.54
N ALA A 32 53.44 19.61 -16.62
CA ALA A 32 53.82 20.41 -17.79
C ALA A 32 52.95 21.65 -18.06
N ASN A 33 51.80 21.88 -17.41
CA ASN A 33 51.00 23.11 -17.59
C ASN A 33 49.86 23.23 -16.55
N ASN A 34 49.50 24.46 -16.18
CA ASN A 34 48.29 24.82 -15.42
C ASN A 34 47.04 24.09 -15.96
N VAL A 35 46.69 22.94 -15.37
CA VAL A 35 45.55 22.13 -15.82
C VAL A 35 44.26 22.82 -15.37
N ARG A 36 43.63 23.57 -16.29
CA ARG A 36 42.22 23.99 -16.19
C ARG A 36 41.33 22.80 -15.86
N GLU A 37 40.33 23.00 -15.02
CA GLU A 37 39.29 22.03 -14.70
C GLU A 37 38.81 21.29 -15.96
N GLN A 38 39.16 20.00 -16.08
CA GLN A 38 38.72 19.19 -17.20
C GLN A 38 37.39 18.55 -16.86
N PHE A 39 36.36 18.88 -17.64
CA PHE A 39 35.04 18.28 -17.54
C PHE A 39 34.79 17.29 -18.69
N ILE A 40 33.94 16.31 -18.41
CA ILE A 40 33.31 15.47 -19.42
C ILE A 40 31.84 15.88 -19.51
N GLU A 41 31.41 16.19 -20.72
CA GLU A 41 30.04 16.52 -21.06
C GLU A 41 29.49 15.47 -22.02
N VAL A 42 28.35 14.88 -21.66
CA VAL A 42 27.60 13.93 -22.49
C VAL A 42 26.21 14.50 -22.73
N LYS A 43 25.83 14.63 -24.00
CA LYS A 43 24.50 15.10 -24.44
C LYS A 43 23.90 14.07 -25.38
N THR A 44 22.62 13.73 -25.21
CA THR A 44 21.91 12.78 -26.08
C THR A 44 20.62 13.39 -26.61
N GLU A 45 20.25 13.05 -27.84
CA GLU A 45 19.06 13.60 -28.52
C GLU A 45 17.78 12.74 -28.34
N GLY A 46 17.90 11.62 -27.62
CA GLY A 46 16.80 10.67 -27.37
C GLY A 46 16.13 10.90 -26.03
N LYS A 47 14.79 10.90 -26.03
CA LYS A 47 14.00 10.92 -24.80
C LYS A 47 14.25 9.60 -24.08
N GLU A 48 14.38 9.63 -22.75
CA GLU A 48 14.63 8.43 -21.92
C GLU A 48 16.04 7.81 -21.98
N THR A 49 17.04 8.50 -22.55
CA THR A 49 18.44 8.02 -22.50
C THR A 49 18.97 8.10 -21.06
N ILE A 50 19.58 7.01 -20.58
CA ILE A 50 20.17 6.94 -19.23
C ILE A 50 21.68 7.03 -19.33
N ILE A 51 22.30 7.94 -18.58
CA ILE A 51 23.75 8.10 -18.49
C ILE A 51 24.19 7.71 -17.08
N VAL A 52 25.06 6.71 -16.98
CA VAL A 52 25.63 6.23 -15.71
C VAL A 52 27.12 6.55 -15.67
N PHE A 53 27.50 7.41 -14.74
CA PHE A 53 28.88 7.73 -14.43
C PHE A 53 29.34 6.90 -13.23
N LEU A 54 30.40 6.12 -13.38
CA LEU A 54 30.97 5.26 -12.35
C LEU A 54 32.40 5.68 -11.99
N LYS A 55 32.61 6.00 -10.71
CA LYS A 55 33.90 6.09 -10.03
C LYS A 55 34.10 4.86 -9.14
N LYS A 56 35.28 4.75 -8.51
CA LYS A 56 35.64 3.59 -7.66
C LYS A 56 34.59 3.33 -6.56
N GLU A 57 34.13 4.38 -5.89
CA GLU A 57 33.20 4.29 -4.75
C GLU A 57 31.93 5.12 -4.91
N SER A 58 31.82 5.90 -5.98
CA SER A 58 30.64 6.73 -6.27
C SER A 58 30.09 6.48 -7.66
N PHE A 59 28.80 6.75 -7.81
CA PHE A 59 28.11 6.65 -9.08
C PHE A 59 27.11 7.81 -9.20
N CYS A 60 26.72 8.11 -10.42
CA CYS A 60 25.71 9.09 -10.74
C CYS A 60 24.91 8.56 -11.93
N LEU A 61 23.58 8.70 -11.85
CA LEU A 61 22.66 8.32 -12.92
C LEU A 61 21.86 9.57 -13.27
N GLU A 62 22.06 10.03 -14.49
CA GLU A 62 21.38 11.19 -15.09
C GLU A 62 20.58 10.75 -16.32
N ARG A 63 19.69 11.62 -16.77
CA ARG A 63 18.95 11.44 -18.02
C ARG A 63 19.35 12.52 -19.00
N GLU A 64 19.58 12.11 -20.25
CA GLU A 64 19.80 12.98 -21.43
C GLU A 64 21.07 13.85 -21.42
N TYR A 65 21.49 14.31 -20.25
CA TYR A 65 22.61 15.21 -20.06
C TYR A 65 23.43 14.83 -18.82
N LEU A 66 24.74 14.85 -18.95
CA LEU A 66 25.68 14.72 -17.84
C LEU A 66 26.83 15.69 -18.06
N ARG A 67 27.14 16.50 -17.04
CA ARG A 67 28.41 17.22 -16.94
C ARG A 67 29.09 16.86 -15.63
N LYS A 68 30.33 16.37 -15.70
CA LYS A 68 31.12 16.01 -14.52
C LYS A 68 32.56 16.48 -14.64
N GLU A 69 33.06 17.06 -13.56
CA GLU A 69 34.48 17.32 -13.38
C GLU A 69 35.24 16.02 -13.17
N LEU A 70 36.38 15.91 -13.84
CA LEU A 70 37.28 14.78 -13.73
C LEU A 70 38.45 15.15 -12.81
N SER A 71 38.71 14.29 -11.83
CA SER A 71 39.84 14.47 -10.91
C SER A 71 41.09 13.75 -11.44
N LEU A 72 42.25 14.36 -11.22
CA LEU A 72 43.55 13.83 -11.65
C LEU A 72 43.81 12.42 -11.10
N GLY A 73 44.19 11.48 -11.97
CA GLY A 73 44.51 10.10 -11.60
C GLY A 73 43.31 9.22 -11.26
N GLU A 74 42.08 9.75 -11.26
CA GLU A 74 40.88 8.93 -11.07
C GLU A 74 40.51 8.18 -12.35
N LYS A 75 40.27 6.87 -12.20
CA LYS A 75 39.71 6.03 -13.26
C LYS A 75 38.19 6.10 -13.23
N SER A 76 37.61 6.82 -14.16
CA SER A 76 36.15 6.92 -14.31
C SER A 76 35.66 6.20 -15.56
N ARG A 77 34.43 5.68 -15.51
CA ARG A 77 33.78 5.03 -16.64
C ARG A 77 32.40 5.63 -16.84
N ILE A 78 32.04 5.88 -18.09
CA ILE A 78 30.69 6.31 -18.45
C ILE A 78 30.04 5.22 -19.28
N PHE A 79 28.78 4.97 -18.95
CA PHE A 79 27.89 4.08 -19.66
C PHE A 79 26.68 4.89 -20.12
N ILE A 80 26.30 4.75 -21.39
CA ILE A 80 25.13 5.40 -21.98
C ILE A 80 24.19 4.27 -22.42
N LEU A 81 22.96 4.26 -21.92
CA LEU A 81 21.91 3.33 -22.34
C LEU A 81 20.99 4.05 -23.32
N LEU A 82 21.13 3.71 -24.60
CA LEU A 82 20.33 4.28 -25.69
C LEU A 82 19.18 3.32 -26.02
N PRO A 83 17.90 3.74 -25.94
CA PRO A 83 16.78 2.90 -26.35
C PRO A 83 16.98 2.39 -27.78
N LYS A 84 16.70 1.11 -28.04
CA LYS A 84 16.92 0.51 -29.37
C LYS A 84 16.07 1.17 -30.47
N GLU A 85 14.91 1.69 -30.11
CA GLU A 85 13.99 2.40 -30.99
C GLU A 85 14.46 3.84 -31.29
N GLU A 86 15.33 4.40 -30.45
CA GLU A 86 15.86 5.76 -30.56
C GLU A 86 17.39 5.78 -30.72
N ARG A 87 17.95 4.99 -31.66
CA ARG A 87 19.41 4.97 -31.96
C ARG A 87 19.93 6.28 -32.59
N LYS A 88 19.58 7.42 -32.01
CA LYS A 88 20.06 8.75 -32.34
C LYS A 88 21.52 8.89 -31.95
N ASN A 89 22.17 9.89 -32.54
CA ASN A 89 23.54 10.22 -32.20
C ASN A 89 23.62 10.79 -30.78
N PHE A 90 24.80 10.68 -30.16
CA PHE A 90 25.11 11.32 -28.89
C PHE A 90 26.42 12.10 -29.02
N LYS A 91 26.57 13.13 -28.20
CA LYS A 91 27.77 13.98 -28.18
C LYS A 91 28.57 13.75 -26.91
N ILE A 92 29.89 13.71 -27.05
CA ILE A 92 30.84 13.74 -25.93
C ILE A 92 31.81 14.90 -26.20
N ASN A 93 31.86 15.89 -25.30
CA ASN A 93 32.70 17.10 -25.46
C ASN A 93 32.65 17.64 -26.90
N GLU A 94 31.43 17.86 -27.40
CA GLU A 94 31.10 18.35 -28.76
C GLU A 94 31.28 17.36 -29.92
N GLN A 95 32.03 16.27 -29.77
CA GLN A 95 32.16 15.25 -30.82
C GLN A 95 30.92 14.35 -30.90
N SER A 96 30.36 14.20 -32.10
CA SER A 96 29.18 13.38 -32.37
C SER A 96 29.54 11.93 -32.69
N TYR A 97 28.81 10.99 -32.08
CA TYR A 97 29.02 9.56 -32.23
C TYR A 97 27.73 8.86 -32.64
N ASN A 98 27.86 7.94 -33.60
CA ASN A 98 26.78 7.06 -34.03
C ASN A 98 26.94 5.67 -33.37
N PRO A 99 25.98 5.22 -32.53
CA PRO A 99 26.07 3.95 -31.83
C PRO A 99 26.17 2.73 -32.77
N ASN A 100 25.64 2.81 -33.99
CA ASN A 100 25.72 1.73 -34.97
C ASN A 100 27.15 1.53 -35.48
N LYS A 101 27.95 2.60 -35.59
CA LYS A 101 29.33 2.57 -36.11
C LYS A 101 30.37 2.09 -35.08
N ILE A 102 29.99 1.93 -33.81
CA ILE A 102 30.89 1.41 -32.77
C ILE A 102 31.10 -0.09 -32.99
N THR A 103 32.34 -0.52 -33.21
CA THR A 103 32.69 -1.95 -33.45
C THR A 103 33.22 -2.65 -32.20
N GLY A 104 33.79 -1.90 -31.25
CA GLY A 104 34.32 -2.47 -30.00
C GLY A 104 33.23 -3.13 -29.17
N LYS A 105 33.50 -4.33 -28.62
CA LYS A 105 32.59 -5.04 -27.71
C LYS A 105 32.96 -4.85 -26.25
N ILE A 106 31.97 -4.67 -25.38
CA ILE A 106 32.15 -4.74 -23.92
C ILE A 106 32.36 -6.21 -23.54
N SER A 107 33.37 -6.52 -22.73
CA SER A 107 33.59 -7.91 -22.28
C SER A 107 32.51 -8.34 -21.31
N GLU A 108 32.18 -9.64 -21.28
CA GLU A 108 31.13 -10.21 -20.41
C GLU A 108 31.32 -9.82 -18.95
N LYS A 109 32.55 -9.97 -18.42
CA LYS A 109 32.88 -9.55 -17.06
C LYS A 109 32.58 -8.07 -16.80
N GLN A 110 32.92 -7.18 -17.74
CA GLN A 110 32.65 -5.75 -17.58
C GLN A 110 31.17 -5.42 -17.66
N LEU A 111 30.42 -6.18 -18.48
CA LEU A 111 28.98 -6.05 -18.61
C LEU A 111 28.29 -6.51 -17.32
N GLU A 112 28.67 -7.66 -16.77
CA GLU A 112 28.16 -8.15 -15.49
C GLU A 112 28.44 -7.17 -14.34
N ASP A 113 29.69 -6.71 -14.21
CA ASP A 113 30.09 -5.72 -13.19
C ASP A 113 29.18 -4.49 -13.25
N PHE A 114 28.92 -4.00 -14.47
CA PHE A 114 28.06 -2.86 -14.71
C PHE A 114 26.60 -3.16 -14.33
N LEU A 115 26.05 -4.29 -14.74
CA LEU A 115 24.66 -4.67 -14.48
C LEU A 115 24.37 -4.82 -12.98
N TYR A 116 25.28 -5.45 -12.20
CA TYR A 116 25.11 -5.52 -10.75
C TYR A 116 25.16 -4.13 -10.10
N LYS A 117 26.05 -3.26 -10.56
CA LYS A 117 26.08 -1.86 -10.10
C LYS A 117 24.79 -1.14 -10.46
N LEU A 118 24.29 -1.29 -11.68
CA LEU A 118 23.03 -0.70 -12.12
C LEU A 118 21.84 -1.18 -11.27
N ALA A 119 21.77 -2.48 -10.95
CA ALA A 119 20.78 -3.03 -10.04
C ALA A 119 20.87 -2.42 -8.63
N TYR A 120 22.08 -2.31 -8.07
CA TYR A 120 22.33 -1.63 -6.81
C TYR A 120 21.86 -0.16 -6.84
N ILE A 121 22.15 0.58 -7.92
CA ILE A 121 21.72 1.97 -8.10
C ILE A 121 20.20 2.05 -8.07
N TYR A 122 19.50 1.25 -8.87
CA TYR A 122 18.03 1.23 -8.89
C TYR A 122 17.45 0.90 -7.51
N TYR A 123 17.95 -0.14 -6.84
CA TYR A 123 17.47 -0.51 -5.52
C TYR A 123 17.72 0.57 -4.45
N SER A 124 18.90 1.21 -4.48
CA SER A 124 19.23 2.31 -3.56
C SER A 124 18.33 3.53 -3.75
N LYS A 125 17.87 3.74 -4.99
CA LYS A 125 16.88 4.74 -5.39
C LYS A 125 15.43 4.28 -5.17
N GLY A 126 15.21 3.14 -4.50
CA GLY A 126 13.87 2.60 -4.24
C GLY A 126 13.17 1.95 -5.44
N ASP A 127 13.81 1.97 -6.61
CA ASP A 127 13.33 1.36 -7.85
C ASP A 127 13.65 -0.15 -7.87
N SER A 128 12.98 -0.88 -6.99
CA SER A 128 13.14 -2.33 -6.90
C SER A 128 12.70 -3.04 -8.18
N LYS A 129 11.80 -2.43 -8.95
CA LYS A 129 11.34 -2.94 -10.24
C LYS A 129 12.48 -3.00 -11.25
N SER A 130 13.12 -1.86 -11.57
CA SER A 130 14.22 -1.87 -12.52
C SER A 130 15.43 -2.65 -11.99
N CYS A 131 15.63 -2.71 -10.68
CA CYS A 131 16.59 -3.62 -10.07
C CYS A 131 16.29 -5.09 -10.43
N ILE A 132 15.06 -5.57 -10.19
CA ILE A 132 14.66 -6.95 -10.52
C ILE A 132 14.78 -7.21 -12.02
N GLU A 133 14.36 -6.26 -12.87
CA GLU A 133 14.45 -6.41 -14.32
C GLU A 133 15.90 -6.59 -14.79
N VAL A 134 16.83 -5.80 -14.25
CA VAL A 134 18.26 -5.94 -14.56
C VAL A 134 18.78 -7.32 -14.13
N LEU A 135 18.47 -7.72 -12.89
CA LEU A 135 18.89 -9.01 -12.32
C LEU A 135 18.28 -10.20 -13.05
N TYR A 136 17.02 -10.10 -13.47
CA TYR A 136 16.27 -11.19 -14.08
C TYR A 136 16.60 -11.37 -15.56
N TYR A 137 16.49 -10.31 -16.36
CA TYR A 137 16.61 -10.40 -17.82
C TYR A 137 18.06 -10.53 -18.31
N ASN A 138 19.02 -9.90 -17.61
CA ASN A 138 20.42 -9.90 -18.06
C ASN A 138 21.29 -10.85 -17.25
N LEU A 139 21.17 -10.80 -15.93
CA LEU A 139 22.07 -11.53 -15.01
C LEU A 139 21.56 -12.92 -14.65
N LYS A 140 20.24 -13.16 -14.76
CA LYS A 140 19.55 -14.38 -14.35
C LYS A 140 19.85 -14.79 -12.90
N ASP A 141 20.07 -13.83 -12.00
CA ASP A 141 20.42 -14.08 -10.58
C ASP A 141 19.17 -14.24 -9.71
N ARG A 142 18.72 -15.49 -9.54
CA ARG A 142 17.52 -15.82 -8.76
C ARG A 142 17.65 -15.45 -7.28
N TYR A 143 18.84 -15.61 -6.71
CA TYR A 143 19.04 -15.37 -5.29
C TYR A 143 18.84 -13.88 -4.96
N LEU A 144 19.44 -12.98 -5.75
CA LEU A 144 19.27 -11.55 -5.54
C LEU A 144 17.87 -11.08 -5.93
N VAL A 145 17.24 -11.63 -6.98
CA VAL A 145 15.83 -11.36 -7.29
C VAL A 145 14.93 -11.71 -6.10
N ASN A 146 15.08 -12.92 -5.54
CA ASN A 146 14.32 -13.34 -4.36
C ASN A 146 14.63 -12.48 -3.14
N THR A 147 15.88 -12.07 -2.97
CA THR A 147 16.29 -11.22 -1.84
C THR A 147 15.64 -9.85 -1.94
N VAL A 148 15.62 -9.23 -3.13
CA VAL A 148 14.94 -7.95 -3.39
C VAL A 148 13.44 -8.08 -3.09
N MET A 149 12.78 -9.09 -3.66
CA MET A 149 11.33 -9.32 -3.48
C MET A 149 10.92 -9.58 -2.02
N ASN A 150 11.76 -10.28 -1.27
CA ASN A 150 11.45 -10.65 0.12
C ASN A 150 11.93 -9.62 1.15
N SER A 151 12.64 -8.56 0.72
CA SER A 151 13.14 -7.52 1.62
C SER A 151 12.03 -6.54 2.03
N PHE A 152 11.51 -6.71 3.25
CA PHE A 152 10.40 -5.88 3.74
C PHE A 152 10.83 -4.94 4.88
N THR A 153 11.51 -5.47 5.90
CA THR A 153 11.96 -4.71 7.06
C THR A 153 13.22 -3.88 6.75
N VAL A 154 13.51 -2.86 7.56
CA VAL A 154 14.74 -2.03 7.42
C VAL A 154 16.00 -2.89 7.34
N LYS A 155 16.12 -3.87 8.24
CA LYS A 155 17.26 -4.78 8.32
C LYS A 155 17.39 -5.65 7.06
N GLU A 156 16.29 -6.22 6.57
CA GLU A 156 16.28 -7.03 5.36
C GLU A 156 16.66 -6.19 4.13
N ARG A 157 16.15 -4.95 4.03
CA ARG A 157 16.47 -4.03 2.95
C ARG A 157 17.94 -3.60 2.97
N LYS A 158 18.49 -3.28 4.15
CA LYS A 158 19.92 -2.98 4.33
C LYS A 158 20.78 -4.16 3.89
N ARG A 159 20.44 -5.37 4.34
CA ARG A 159 21.13 -6.60 3.92
C ARG A 159 21.07 -6.83 2.41
N CYS A 160 19.92 -6.59 1.78
CA CYS A 160 19.78 -6.69 0.33
C CYS A 160 20.69 -5.68 -0.40
N MET A 161 20.70 -4.43 0.06
CA MET A 161 21.55 -3.38 -0.47
C MET A 161 23.05 -3.72 -0.34
N ASP A 162 23.47 -4.28 0.80
CA ASP A 162 24.85 -4.74 1.00
C ASP A 162 25.22 -5.89 0.06
N LEU A 163 24.32 -6.86 -0.14
CA LEU A 163 24.52 -7.97 -1.07
C LEU A 163 24.67 -7.50 -2.52
N LEU A 164 23.81 -6.56 -2.96
CA LEU A 164 23.90 -5.95 -4.29
C LEU A 164 25.22 -5.19 -4.47
N LYS A 165 25.67 -4.45 -3.45
CA LYS A 165 26.96 -3.75 -3.46
C LYS A 165 28.14 -4.73 -3.56
N LEU A 166 28.12 -5.80 -2.77
CA LEU A 166 29.15 -6.85 -2.84
C LEU A 166 29.20 -7.51 -4.23
N ALA A 167 28.06 -7.76 -4.87
CA ALA A 167 27.98 -8.30 -6.23
C ALA A 167 28.55 -7.35 -7.29
N GLY A 168 28.24 -6.05 -7.17
CA GLY A 168 28.80 -4.99 -8.02
C GLY A 168 30.32 -4.84 -7.87
N ASP A 169 30.86 -5.10 -6.67
CA ASP A 169 32.29 -5.08 -6.39
C ASP A 169 33.00 -6.42 -6.73
N GLY A 170 32.25 -7.46 -7.11
CA GLY A 170 32.79 -8.79 -7.38
C GLY A 170 33.34 -9.50 -6.12
N LYS A 171 32.89 -9.09 -4.93
CA LYS A 171 33.32 -9.66 -3.64
C LYS A 171 32.58 -10.97 -3.34
N LYS A 172 33.19 -11.85 -2.55
CA LYS A 172 32.60 -13.11 -2.08
C LYS A 172 31.59 -12.86 -0.96
N ILE A 173 30.59 -13.73 -0.83
CA ILE A 173 29.63 -13.72 0.27
C ILE A 173 29.90 -14.85 1.26
N LYS A 174 29.72 -14.57 2.56
CA LYS A 174 29.61 -15.60 3.60
C LYS A 174 28.13 -15.92 3.80
N PHE A 175 27.76 -17.19 3.63
CA PHE A 175 26.39 -17.66 3.85
C PHE A 175 26.43 -19.03 4.56
N ASN A 176 25.74 -19.14 5.69
CA ASN A 176 25.72 -20.32 6.57
C ASN A 176 27.11 -20.85 6.93
N GLY A 177 28.01 -19.96 7.38
CA GLY A 177 29.37 -20.34 7.80
C GLY A 177 30.33 -20.70 6.66
N ARG A 178 29.85 -20.81 5.41
CA ARG A 178 30.67 -21.11 4.23
C ARG A 178 30.89 -19.87 3.39
N VAL A 179 32.11 -19.72 2.85
CA VAL A 179 32.43 -18.70 1.83
C VAL A 179 32.01 -19.26 0.49
N TRP A 180 30.98 -18.67 -0.13
CA TRP A 180 30.54 -19.07 -1.46
C TRP A 180 31.40 -18.38 -2.54
N LYS A 181 31.20 -18.79 -3.81
CA LYS A 181 31.71 -18.10 -5.01
C LYS A 181 31.31 -16.59 -4.98
N PRO A 182 31.77 -15.71 -5.90
CA PRO A 182 31.43 -14.28 -5.87
C PRO A 182 29.94 -14.07 -5.60
N ALA A 183 29.51 -12.95 -5.01
CA ALA A 183 28.09 -12.70 -4.69
C ALA A 183 27.12 -12.86 -5.89
N ARG A 184 27.70 -12.98 -7.10
CA ARG A 184 27.11 -13.45 -8.34
C ARG A 184 26.82 -14.96 -8.25
N MET A 185 25.55 -15.32 -8.23
CA MET A 185 25.02 -16.69 -8.30
C MET A 185 25.11 -17.57 -7.03
N LEU A 186 23.95 -17.76 -6.39
CA LEU A 186 23.52 -19.06 -5.85
C LEU A 186 22.55 -19.68 -6.88
N PHE A 187 22.80 -20.92 -7.30
CA PHE A 187 22.16 -21.59 -8.44
C PHE A 187 20.62 -21.60 -8.41
N GLY A 188 20.05 -21.49 -9.61
CA GLY A 188 18.66 -21.77 -9.94
C GLY A 188 18.17 -20.85 -11.05
N LEU A 189 17.81 -21.39 -12.23
CA LEU A 189 17.11 -20.61 -13.25
C LEU A 189 15.78 -20.13 -12.67
N VAL A 190 15.46 -18.86 -12.90
CA VAL A 190 14.13 -18.32 -12.59
C VAL A 190 13.20 -18.79 -13.70
N GLN A 191 12.12 -19.51 -13.36
CA GLN A 191 10.99 -19.63 -14.28
C GLN A 191 10.38 -18.23 -14.45
N LYS A 192 9.75 -17.94 -15.59
CA LYS A 192 9.01 -16.69 -15.79
C LYS A 192 8.14 -16.41 -14.56
N ASN A 193 8.46 -15.35 -13.82
CA ASN A 193 7.57 -14.84 -12.79
C ASN A 193 6.42 -14.15 -13.53
N GLU A 194 5.36 -14.91 -13.81
CA GLU A 194 4.11 -14.41 -14.41
C GLU A 194 3.43 -13.36 -13.51
N SER A 195 3.80 -13.31 -12.22
CA SER A 195 3.18 -12.45 -11.19
C SER A 195 3.37 -10.95 -11.36
N LEU A 196 4.16 -10.50 -12.35
CA LEU A 196 4.42 -9.09 -12.64
C LEU A 196 4.13 -8.71 -14.10
N GLU A 197 3.41 -9.53 -14.87
CA GLU A 197 2.98 -9.15 -16.21
C GLU A 197 1.85 -8.08 -16.15
N GLU A 198 1.70 -7.32 -17.24
CA GLU A 198 0.53 -6.45 -17.45
C GLU A 198 -0.66 -7.37 -17.71
N GLY A 199 -1.67 -7.35 -16.82
CA GLY A 199 -2.80 -8.28 -16.89
C GLY A 199 -3.83 -8.02 -15.78
N PRO A 200 -4.93 -8.78 -15.69
CA PRO A 200 -5.91 -8.64 -14.61
C PRO A 200 -5.29 -8.90 -13.23
N CYS A 201 -5.78 -8.21 -12.19
CA CYS A 201 -5.39 -8.47 -10.81
C CYS A 201 -6.58 -8.27 -9.86
N ILE A 202 -6.50 -8.88 -8.68
CA ILE A 202 -7.59 -8.87 -7.70
C ILE A 202 -7.89 -7.44 -7.25
N LEU A 203 -6.88 -6.61 -6.99
CA LEU A 203 -7.09 -5.23 -6.57
C LEU A 203 -7.90 -4.42 -7.59
N LYS A 204 -7.56 -4.52 -8.88
CA LYS A 204 -8.30 -3.83 -9.95
C LYS A 204 -9.73 -4.34 -10.08
N LEU A 205 -9.91 -5.65 -9.99
CA LEU A 205 -11.23 -6.28 -10.05
C LEU A 205 -12.14 -5.74 -8.93
N LEU A 206 -11.65 -5.69 -7.69
CA LEU A 206 -12.38 -5.13 -6.56
C LEU A 206 -12.68 -3.63 -6.72
N GLN A 207 -11.77 -2.86 -7.32
CA GLN A 207 -12.00 -1.44 -7.63
C GLN A 207 -13.08 -1.25 -8.69
N THR A 208 -13.10 -2.10 -9.73
CA THR A 208 -14.15 -2.09 -10.76
C THR A 208 -15.51 -2.39 -10.14
N PHE A 209 -15.61 -3.46 -9.34
CA PHE A 209 -16.86 -3.82 -8.68
C PHE A 209 -17.41 -2.71 -7.79
N GLU A 210 -16.54 -2.06 -7.01
CA GLU A 210 -16.94 -0.93 -6.18
C GLU A 210 -17.39 0.27 -7.01
N LYS A 211 -16.69 0.58 -8.12
CA LYS A 211 -17.05 1.70 -9.01
C LYS A 211 -18.41 1.48 -9.65
N ASN A 212 -18.71 0.24 -10.02
CA ASN A 212 -19.91 -0.12 -10.78
C ASN A 212 -21.11 -0.51 -9.90
N GLY A 213 -20.96 -0.46 -8.57
CA GLY A 213 -22.04 -0.76 -7.63
C GLY A 213 -22.39 -2.26 -7.55
N ASP A 214 -21.45 -3.13 -7.91
CA ASP A 214 -21.65 -4.58 -7.85
C ASP A 214 -21.80 -5.05 -6.41
N LYS A 215 -22.38 -6.25 -6.23
CA LYS A 215 -22.68 -6.79 -4.91
C LYS A 215 -22.07 -8.17 -4.73
N PHE A 216 -21.33 -8.34 -3.65
CA PHE A 216 -20.83 -9.65 -3.20
C PHE A 216 -21.94 -10.44 -2.49
N ILE A 217 -21.87 -11.76 -2.62
CA ILE A 217 -22.75 -12.68 -1.91
C ILE A 217 -21.92 -13.42 -0.85
N PRO A 218 -22.20 -13.19 0.44
CA PRO A 218 -21.46 -13.83 1.52
C PRO A 218 -21.46 -15.35 1.41
N LEU A 219 -20.27 -15.93 1.56
CA LEU A 219 -20.09 -17.38 1.60
C LEU A 219 -20.69 -17.96 2.87
N ASN A 220 -21.20 -19.19 2.78
CA ASN A 220 -21.65 -19.94 3.95
C ASN A 220 -20.50 -20.24 4.91
N LYS A 221 -20.82 -20.43 6.19
CA LYS A 221 -19.82 -20.68 7.25
C LYS A 221 -18.96 -21.92 7.00
N ASP A 222 -19.50 -22.92 6.32
CA ASP A 222 -18.81 -24.18 6.04
C ASP A 222 -17.78 -24.05 4.91
N VAL A 223 -17.95 -23.03 4.05
CA VAL A 223 -17.05 -22.76 2.91
C VAL A 223 -16.02 -21.70 3.29
N TYR A 224 -16.41 -20.69 4.07
CA TYR A 224 -15.54 -19.58 4.41
C TYR A 224 -14.49 -19.93 5.47
N LYS A 225 -13.21 -19.87 5.09
CA LYS A 225 -12.08 -19.97 6.01
C LYS A 225 -11.95 -18.70 6.85
N ARG A 226 -12.62 -18.68 8.02
CA ARG A 226 -12.56 -17.57 8.98
C ARG A 226 -11.11 -17.26 9.37
N ILE A 227 -10.82 -15.96 9.46
CA ILE A 227 -9.55 -15.47 9.99
C ILE A 227 -9.75 -14.87 11.40
N GLY A 228 -8.76 -15.08 12.27
CA GLY A 228 -8.74 -14.54 13.64
C GLY A 228 -9.64 -15.32 14.61
N LYS A 229 -9.47 -14.99 15.90
CA LYS A 229 -10.13 -15.71 17.00
C LYS A 229 -11.65 -15.70 16.86
N LYS A 230 -12.26 -16.84 17.17
CA LYS A 230 -13.72 -16.97 17.28
C LYS A 230 -14.16 -16.29 18.58
N VAL A 231 -15.08 -15.34 18.45
CA VAL A 231 -15.80 -14.78 19.59
C VAL A 231 -17.07 -15.59 19.74
N GLN A 232 -17.31 -16.12 20.93
CA GLN A 232 -18.55 -16.75 21.32
C GLN A 232 -19.35 -15.78 22.17
N ASP A 233 -20.62 -15.66 21.82
CA ASP A 233 -21.60 -14.92 22.58
C ASP A 233 -22.01 -15.79 23.78
N GLY A 234 -21.96 -15.24 24.99
CA GLY A 234 -22.41 -15.93 26.19
C GLY A 234 -23.91 -16.22 26.11
N TYR A 235 -24.69 -15.31 25.51
CA TYR A 235 -26.12 -15.47 25.29
C TYR A 235 -26.58 -14.80 24.00
N ASN A 236 -26.65 -15.57 22.92
CA ASN A 236 -27.05 -15.06 21.61
C ASN A 236 -28.56 -14.73 21.55
N SER A 237 -28.88 -13.44 21.75
CA SER A 237 -30.25 -12.92 21.68
C SER A 237 -30.70 -12.59 20.26
N PHE A 238 -29.77 -12.62 19.28
CA PHE A 238 -30.04 -12.25 17.90
C PHE A 238 -30.58 -13.43 17.08
N ARG A 239 -31.70 -13.21 16.41
CA ARG A 239 -32.31 -14.13 15.44
C ARG A 239 -32.27 -13.49 14.06
N ALA A 240 -31.49 -14.06 13.15
CA ALA A 240 -31.45 -13.62 11.76
C ALA A 240 -32.81 -13.88 11.07
N ASP A 241 -33.18 -12.98 10.16
CA ASP A 241 -34.34 -13.19 9.31
C ASP A 241 -34.08 -14.35 8.33
N LYS A 242 -35.09 -15.17 8.10
CA LYS A 242 -35.00 -16.32 7.16
C LYS A 242 -35.44 -15.89 5.77
N GLY A 243 -34.81 -16.47 4.74
CA GLY A 243 -35.30 -16.40 3.36
C GLY A 243 -34.79 -15.23 2.51
N ALA A 244 -34.10 -14.25 3.08
CA ALA A 244 -33.47 -13.18 2.30
C ALA A 244 -32.05 -13.56 1.86
N MET A 245 -31.77 -13.44 0.57
CA MET A 245 -30.41 -13.54 0.05
C MET A 245 -29.58 -12.37 0.56
N LEU A 246 -28.53 -12.68 1.32
CA LEU A 246 -27.61 -11.66 1.83
C LEU A 246 -26.75 -11.13 0.69
N THR A 247 -26.62 -9.82 0.62
CA THR A 247 -25.74 -9.14 -0.33
C THR A 247 -24.93 -8.07 0.38
N ALA A 248 -23.80 -7.71 -0.20
CA ALA A 248 -22.90 -6.71 0.33
C ALA A 248 -22.34 -5.88 -0.82
N ASP A 249 -22.57 -4.57 -0.78
CA ASP A 249 -22.00 -3.65 -1.75
C ASP A 249 -20.47 -3.60 -1.60
N PHE A 250 -19.74 -3.68 -2.71
CA PHE A 250 -18.28 -3.53 -2.72
C PHE A 250 -17.80 -2.17 -2.19
N SER A 251 -18.66 -1.15 -2.08
CA SER A 251 -18.39 0.08 -1.32
C SER A 251 -18.13 -0.17 0.18
N GLN A 252 -18.50 -1.34 0.70
CA GLN A 252 -18.27 -1.75 2.09
C GLN A 252 -16.95 -2.50 2.30
N LEU A 253 -15.98 -2.34 1.39
CA LEU A 253 -14.63 -2.89 1.57
C LEU A 253 -13.96 -2.29 2.82
N VAL A 254 -13.52 -3.17 3.70
CA VAL A 254 -12.83 -2.88 4.95
C VAL A 254 -11.35 -3.23 4.81
N PHE A 255 -10.53 -2.20 4.89
CA PHE A 255 -9.08 -2.31 4.85
C PHE A 255 -8.51 -2.31 6.27
N SER A 256 -7.65 -3.27 6.59
CA SER A 256 -6.98 -3.26 7.89
C SER A 256 -5.98 -2.11 7.99
N LYS A 257 -5.94 -1.44 9.15
CA LYS A 257 -5.00 -0.34 9.40
C LYS A 257 -3.54 -0.81 9.44
N GLU A 258 -3.28 -2.05 9.85
CA GLU A 258 -1.93 -2.59 10.05
C GLU A 258 -1.62 -3.78 9.15
N LYS A 259 -2.55 -4.74 9.04
CA LYS A 259 -2.38 -5.94 8.22
C LYS A 259 -2.72 -5.62 6.78
N LEU A 260 -2.20 -6.41 5.85
CA LEU A 260 -2.55 -6.33 4.44
C LEU A 260 -3.84 -7.12 4.16
N ASN A 261 -4.87 -6.87 4.96
CA ASN A 261 -6.16 -7.55 4.83
C ASN A 261 -7.16 -6.66 4.09
N ILE A 262 -7.88 -7.26 3.15
CA ILE A 262 -9.08 -6.68 2.53
C ILE A 262 -10.25 -7.59 2.86
N SER A 263 -11.25 -7.04 3.54
CA SER A 263 -12.48 -7.75 3.88
C SER A 263 -13.67 -7.00 3.32
N LEU A 264 -14.79 -7.69 3.18
CA LEU A 264 -16.05 -7.06 2.84
C LEU A 264 -17.00 -7.18 4.03
N ARG A 265 -17.54 -6.03 4.46
CA ARG A 265 -18.55 -5.98 5.51
C ARG A 265 -19.94 -6.14 4.91
N TYR A 266 -20.73 -6.98 5.55
CA TYR A 266 -22.12 -7.20 5.18
C TYR A 266 -23.03 -7.16 6.40
N GLU A 267 -24.27 -6.77 6.15
CA GLU A 267 -25.32 -6.66 7.15
C GLU A 267 -26.17 -7.93 7.12
N ILE A 268 -26.45 -8.51 8.29
CA ILE A 268 -27.44 -9.58 8.43
C ILE A 268 -28.62 -8.97 9.20
N PRO A 269 -29.79 -8.81 8.56
CA PRO A 269 -30.99 -8.33 9.21
C PRO A 269 -31.55 -9.41 10.15
N GLY A 270 -32.23 -8.96 11.19
CA GLY A 270 -32.86 -9.85 12.14
C GLY A 270 -33.60 -9.12 13.25
N ARG A 271 -33.73 -9.79 14.38
CA ARG A 271 -34.43 -9.29 15.57
C ARG A 271 -33.79 -9.77 16.85
N VAL A 272 -33.89 -8.93 17.88
CA VAL A 272 -33.61 -9.31 19.27
C VAL A 272 -34.94 -9.44 19.98
N ILE A 273 -35.10 -10.54 20.72
CA ILE A 273 -36.30 -10.82 21.52
C ILE A 273 -35.90 -10.76 22.98
N ILE A 274 -36.45 -9.80 23.71
CA ILE A 274 -36.22 -9.64 25.15
C ILE A 274 -37.33 -10.30 25.96
N ASN A 275 -37.10 -10.50 27.26
CA ASN A 275 -38.12 -11.06 28.14
C ASN A 275 -39.34 -10.11 28.23
N PRO A 276 -40.58 -10.58 27.97
CA PRO A 276 -41.78 -9.73 28.02
C PRO A 276 -42.04 -9.06 29.38
N ARG A 277 -41.63 -9.67 30.50
CA ARG A 277 -41.79 -9.08 31.84
C ARG A 277 -40.82 -7.92 32.04
N GLN A 278 -39.55 -8.11 31.67
CA GLN A 278 -38.53 -7.06 31.76
C GLN A 278 -38.83 -5.91 30.79
N ALA A 279 -39.33 -6.22 29.58
CA ALA A 279 -39.75 -5.22 28.60
C ALA A 279 -40.83 -4.30 29.18
N ARG A 280 -41.88 -4.89 29.76
CA ARG A 280 -42.99 -4.13 30.39
C ARG A 280 -42.52 -3.32 31.60
N ALA A 281 -41.59 -3.85 32.40
CA ALA A 281 -41.07 -3.17 33.59
C ALA A 281 -40.38 -1.84 33.25
N VAL A 282 -39.74 -1.72 32.08
CA VAL A 282 -39.12 -0.47 31.59
C VAL A 282 -40.02 0.28 30.59
N GLY A 283 -41.30 -0.10 30.46
CA GLY A 283 -42.28 0.60 29.64
C GLY A 283 -42.22 0.32 28.13
N PHE A 284 -41.64 -0.80 27.68
CA PHE A 284 -41.72 -1.18 26.26
C PHE A 284 -43.09 -1.76 25.88
N SER A 285 -43.63 -1.30 24.75
CA SER A 285 -44.86 -1.84 24.16
C SER A 285 -44.67 -3.14 23.36
N SER A 286 -43.44 -3.49 23.04
CA SER A 286 -43.05 -4.72 22.35
C SER A 286 -41.81 -5.31 23.00
N ASN A 287 -41.68 -6.64 22.99
CA ASN A 287 -40.47 -7.34 23.40
C ASN A 287 -39.62 -7.80 22.19
N VAL A 288 -40.02 -7.44 20.96
CA VAL A 288 -39.32 -7.76 19.72
C VAL A 288 -38.81 -6.48 19.10
N PHE A 289 -37.50 -6.43 18.88
CA PHE A 289 -36.79 -5.26 18.36
C PHE A 289 -36.10 -5.62 17.06
N LYS A 290 -36.31 -4.79 16.03
CA LYS A 290 -35.57 -4.91 14.77
C LYS A 290 -34.08 -4.69 15.08
N ALA A 291 -33.27 -5.63 14.63
CA ALA A 291 -31.85 -5.64 14.89
C ALA A 291 -31.09 -5.98 13.62
N LYS A 292 -29.79 -5.68 13.65
CA LYS A 292 -28.87 -6.08 12.61
C LYS A 292 -27.52 -6.41 13.19
N ILE A 293 -26.83 -7.33 12.53
CA ILE A 293 -25.48 -7.70 12.91
C ILE A 293 -24.56 -7.57 11.71
N PHE A 294 -23.42 -6.91 11.94
CA PHE A 294 -22.38 -6.81 10.91
C PHE A 294 -21.43 -7.99 11.01
N ARG A 295 -21.09 -8.53 9.84
CA ARG A 295 -20.07 -9.56 9.66
C ARG A 295 -19.11 -9.12 8.58
N GLU A 296 -17.90 -9.66 8.63
CA GLU A 296 -16.86 -9.37 7.66
C GLU A 296 -16.31 -10.69 7.13
N GLN A 297 -16.17 -10.78 5.80
CA GLN A 297 -15.47 -11.87 5.13
C GLN A 297 -14.22 -11.33 4.45
N THR A 298 -13.07 -11.88 4.85
CA THR A 298 -11.77 -11.48 4.31
C THR A 298 -11.50 -12.16 2.98
N ILE A 299 -11.37 -11.35 1.92
CA ILE A 299 -11.01 -11.77 0.57
C ILE A 299 -9.49 -11.95 0.48
N LEU A 300 -8.73 -10.98 1.00
CA LEU A 300 -7.27 -11.03 1.06
C LEU A 300 -6.79 -11.01 2.51
N LYS A 301 -5.94 -11.97 2.88
CA LYS A 301 -5.32 -12.08 4.20
C LYS A 301 -3.81 -11.92 4.10
N ASN A 302 -3.28 -10.90 4.77
CA ASN A 302 -1.85 -10.57 4.82
C ASN A 302 -1.20 -10.39 3.44
N GLY A 303 -1.97 -9.96 2.43
CA GLY A 303 -1.50 -9.79 1.06
C GLY A 303 -1.65 -11.02 0.17
N ASP A 304 -2.18 -12.13 0.71
CA ASP A 304 -2.47 -13.36 -0.03
C ASP A 304 -3.98 -13.61 -0.14
N ILE A 305 -4.37 -14.45 -1.10
CA ILE A 305 -5.76 -14.86 -1.31
C ILE A 305 -6.24 -15.68 -0.11
N ASN A 306 -7.43 -15.35 0.41
CA ASN A 306 -8.10 -16.10 1.47
C ASN A 306 -9.36 -16.81 0.95
N ILE A 307 -9.99 -16.28 -0.10
CA ILE A 307 -11.16 -16.83 -0.77
C ILE A 307 -10.82 -17.05 -2.24
N ASP A 308 -10.78 -18.31 -2.67
CA ASP A 308 -10.44 -18.66 -4.06
C ASP A 308 -11.61 -18.39 -5.01
N ASN A 309 -12.84 -18.69 -4.56
CA ASN A 309 -14.06 -18.50 -5.34
C ASN A 309 -15.11 -17.74 -4.54
N PHE A 310 -15.81 -16.82 -5.18
CA PHE A 310 -16.96 -16.14 -4.58
C PHE A 310 -18.03 -15.81 -5.61
N LYS A 311 -19.26 -15.60 -5.14
CA LYS A 311 -20.37 -15.18 -5.97
C LYS A 311 -20.57 -13.67 -5.88
N ALA A 312 -20.94 -13.06 -6.99
CA ALA A 312 -21.29 -11.65 -7.06
C ALA A 312 -22.45 -11.42 -8.05
N LEU A 313 -23.21 -10.38 -7.76
CA LEU A 313 -24.15 -9.75 -8.68
C LEU A 313 -23.39 -8.63 -9.39
N VAL A 314 -23.23 -8.78 -10.71
CA VAL A 314 -22.45 -7.86 -11.53
C VAL A 314 -23.33 -7.17 -12.56
N CYS A 315 -23.15 -5.87 -12.73
CA CYS A 315 -23.85 -5.11 -13.75
C CYS A 315 -23.25 -5.37 -15.15
N LYS A 316 -23.95 -4.86 -16.18
CA LYS A 316 -23.53 -5.00 -17.58
C LYS A 316 -22.14 -4.40 -17.83
N ASP A 317 -21.87 -3.21 -17.31
CA ASP A 317 -20.59 -2.50 -17.49
C ASP A 317 -19.40 -3.31 -16.95
N THR A 318 -19.58 -4.02 -15.82
CA THR A 318 -18.55 -4.91 -15.29
C THR A 318 -18.31 -6.10 -16.21
N LEU A 319 -19.37 -6.70 -16.76
CA LEU A 319 -19.23 -7.81 -17.70
C LEU A 319 -18.54 -7.39 -19.00
N GLU A 320 -18.91 -6.23 -19.56
CA GLU A 320 -18.26 -5.67 -20.75
C GLU A 320 -16.77 -5.41 -20.49
N PHE A 321 -16.43 -4.80 -19.35
CA PHE A 321 -15.04 -4.62 -18.94
C PHE A 321 -14.26 -5.94 -18.82
N LEU A 322 -14.87 -6.98 -18.25
CA LEU A 322 -14.24 -8.30 -18.14
C LEU A 322 -14.07 -8.98 -19.49
N GLN A 323 -14.99 -8.74 -20.44
CA GLN A 323 -14.88 -9.24 -21.80
C GLN A 323 -13.75 -8.55 -22.56
N GLU A 324 -13.64 -7.22 -22.46
CA GLU A 324 -12.55 -6.43 -23.04
C GLU A 324 -11.17 -6.87 -22.52
N LEU A 325 -11.09 -7.24 -21.24
CA LEU A 325 -9.87 -7.77 -20.63
C LEU A 325 -9.50 -9.20 -21.07
N GLY A 326 -10.40 -9.91 -21.76
CA GLY A 326 -10.17 -11.30 -22.18
C GLY A 326 -10.07 -12.26 -21.00
N VAL A 327 -10.88 -12.05 -19.95
CA VAL A 327 -10.82 -12.82 -18.70
C VAL A 327 -12.08 -13.63 -18.41
N GLN A 328 -12.81 -14.04 -19.45
CA GLN A 328 -14.06 -14.81 -19.35
C GLN A 328 -13.86 -16.13 -18.59
N GLN A 329 -12.67 -16.74 -18.67
CA GLN A 329 -12.29 -17.94 -17.92
C GLN A 329 -12.29 -17.76 -16.39
N LEU A 330 -12.28 -16.52 -15.89
CA LEU A 330 -12.31 -16.25 -14.45
C LEU A 330 -13.70 -16.37 -13.86
N TYR A 331 -14.74 -16.42 -14.67
CA TYR A 331 -16.10 -16.36 -14.16
C TYR A 331 -17.10 -17.24 -14.92
N LYS A 332 -18.18 -17.59 -14.23
CA LYS A 332 -19.25 -18.46 -14.77
C LYS A 332 -20.60 -17.85 -14.46
N HIS A 333 -21.47 -17.79 -15.46
CA HIS A 333 -22.86 -17.39 -15.26
C HIS A 333 -23.59 -18.48 -14.45
N LEU A 334 -24.37 -18.05 -13.44
CA LEU A 334 -25.21 -18.96 -12.65
C LEU A 334 -26.67 -18.77 -13.07
N GLU A 335 -27.00 -19.25 -14.27
CA GLU A 335 -28.30 -19.03 -14.94
C GLU A 335 -29.50 -19.64 -14.20
N ASN A 336 -29.27 -20.67 -13.38
CA ASN A 336 -30.33 -21.42 -12.69
C ASN A 336 -30.63 -20.93 -11.26
N GLN A 337 -30.11 -19.77 -10.84
CA GLN A 337 -30.39 -19.18 -9.53
C GLN A 337 -31.17 -17.89 -9.73
N GLU A 338 -32.48 -17.92 -9.48
CA GLU A 338 -33.37 -16.77 -9.63
C GLU A 338 -32.91 -15.58 -8.78
N TYR A 339 -32.33 -14.57 -9.44
CA TYR A 339 -32.20 -13.23 -8.88
C TYR A 339 -33.10 -12.30 -9.70
N LYS A 340 -34.14 -11.74 -9.06
CA LYS A 340 -35.23 -10.99 -9.70
C LYS A 340 -34.89 -9.51 -9.97
N ASP A 341 -33.64 -9.19 -10.26
CA ASP A 341 -33.21 -7.82 -10.55
C ASP A 341 -32.61 -7.77 -11.96
N SER A 342 -33.31 -7.10 -12.88
CA SER A 342 -32.95 -7.04 -14.30
C SER A 342 -31.61 -6.36 -14.57
N ASN A 343 -31.04 -5.66 -13.58
CA ASN A 343 -29.81 -4.88 -13.75
C ASN A 343 -28.53 -5.64 -13.41
N TYR A 344 -28.64 -6.83 -12.80
CA TYR A 344 -27.49 -7.61 -12.36
C TYR A 344 -27.54 -9.04 -12.86
N THR A 345 -26.38 -9.54 -13.26
CA THR A 345 -26.15 -10.95 -13.57
C THR A 345 -25.48 -11.62 -12.39
N LEU A 346 -26.00 -12.76 -11.95
CA LEU A 346 -25.35 -13.59 -10.93
C LEU A 346 -24.20 -14.40 -11.53
N VAL A 347 -23.01 -14.22 -10.96
CA VAL A 347 -21.76 -14.80 -11.46
C VAL A 347 -20.94 -15.40 -10.33
N GLU A 348 -20.31 -16.55 -10.58
CA GLU A 348 -19.25 -17.10 -9.73
C GLU A 348 -17.87 -16.76 -10.31
N PHE A 349 -17.03 -16.11 -9.51
CA PHE A 349 -15.65 -15.77 -9.85
C PHE A 349 -14.67 -16.76 -9.23
N ASN A 350 -13.65 -17.15 -9.99
CA ASN A 350 -12.45 -17.85 -9.53
C ASN A 350 -11.25 -16.91 -9.65
N ILE A 351 -10.71 -16.48 -8.51
CA ILE A 351 -9.57 -15.56 -8.43
C ILE A 351 -8.26 -16.26 -8.02
N SER A 352 -8.26 -17.58 -7.83
CA SER A 352 -7.12 -18.35 -7.30
C SER A 352 -5.81 -18.18 -8.08
N LYS A 353 -5.89 -17.95 -9.39
CA LYS A 353 -4.75 -17.75 -10.28
C LYS A 353 -4.41 -16.28 -10.54
N LEU A 354 -5.23 -15.35 -10.04
CA LEU A 354 -4.98 -13.93 -10.25
C LEU A 354 -3.93 -13.42 -9.27
N PRO A 355 -2.97 -12.62 -9.74
CA PRO A 355 -2.09 -11.93 -8.81
C PRO A 355 -2.90 -10.89 -8.02
N VAL A 356 -2.54 -10.68 -6.77
CA VAL A 356 -3.22 -9.71 -5.89
C VAL A 356 -3.09 -8.28 -6.43
N ILE A 357 -1.90 -7.96 -6.93
CA ILE A 357 -1.56 -6.72 -7.66
C ILE A 357 -0.82 -7.08 -8.94
N ASN A 358 -0.79 -6.18 -9.92
CA ASN A 358 0.00 -6.36 -11.15
C ASN A 358 0.97 -5.18 -11.34
N ARG A 359 1.70 -5.20 -12.47
CA ARG A 359 2.64 -4.14 -12.85
C ARG A 359 1.99 -2.76 -12.93
N SER A 360 0.79 -2.66 -13.50
CA SER A 360 0.12 -1.37 -13.68
C SER A 360 -0.25 -0.70 -12.34
N CYS A 361 -0.54 -1.48 -11.29
CA CYS A 361 -0.76 -0.93 -9.94
C CYS A 361 0.54 -0.38 -9.31
N ALA A 362 1.71 -0.83 -9.76
CA ALA A 362 3.01 -0.45 -9.22
C ALA A 362 3.63 0.79 -9.86
N VAL A 363 3.15 1.22 -11.04
CA VAL A 363 3.72 2.32 -11.83
C VAL A 363 3.34 3.70 -11.27
N GLU A 364 2.24 3.81 -10.53
CA GLU A 364 1.88 5.02 -9.79
C GLU A 364 2.67 5.10 -8.47
N GLN A 365 3.96 5.47 -8.54
CA GLN A 365 4.70 5.81 -7.32
C GLN A 365 4.09 7.08 -6.70
N VAL A 366 3.22 6.88 -5.71
CA VAL A 366 2.67 7.96 -4.90
C VAL A 366 3.82 8.65 -4.14
N SER A 367 3.98 9.95 -4.30
CA SER A 367 5.05 10.71 -3.64
C SER A 367 4.91 10.69 -2.11
N LEU A 368 6.03 10.87 -1.39
CA LEU A 368 6.00 10.97 0.08
C LEU A 368 5.16 12.15 0.57
N ASP A 369 5.15 13.27 -0.16
CA ASP A 369 4.26 14.40 0.12
C ASP A 369 2.78 14.03 0.01
N CYS A 370 2.40 13.27 -1.01
CA CYS A 370 1.03 12.79 -1.16
C CYS A 370 0.63 11.89 0.01
N ILE A 371 1.51 10.96 0.43
CA ILE A 371 1.27 10.11 1.60
C ILE A 371 1.16 10.93 2.88
N LEU A 372 2.07 11.88 3.09
CA LEU A 372 2.05 12.79 4.24
C LEU A 372 0.74 13.57 4.29
N ASN A 373 0.27 14.11 3.16
CA ASN A 373 -1.01 14.81 3.06
C ASN A 373 -2.19 13.90 3.40
N LEU A 374 -2.25 12.68 2.87
CA LEU A 374 -3.31 11.72 3.17
C LEU A 374 -3.37 11.37 4.67
N VAL A 375 -2.20 11.16 5.28
CA VAL A 375 -2.09 10.87 6.73
C VAL A 375 -2.49 12.10 7.55
N TYR A 376 -2.03 13.29 7.17
CA TYR A 376 -2.37 14.54 7.84
C TYR A 376 -3.88 14.80 7.82
N GLU A 377 -4.50 14.76 6.64
CA GLU A 377 -5.95 14.96 6.46
C GLU A 377 -6.77 13.90 7.20
N GLN A 378 -6.30 12.64 7.21
CA GLN A 378 -6.94 11.59 8.00
C GLN A 378 -6.90 11.92 9.50
N ARG A 379 -5.75 12.39 10.03
CA ARG A 379 -5.62 12.73 11.45
C ARG A 379 -6.44 13.96 11.84
N LEU A 380 -6.50 14.94 10.96
CA LEU A 380 -7.34 16.12 11.13
C LEU A 380 -8.83 15.71 11.19
N ALA A 381 -9.28 14.86 10.27
CA ALA A 381 -10.64 14.33 10.28
C ALA A 381 -10.94 13.48 11.53
N GLU A 382 -10.01 12.63 11.98
CA GLU A 382 -10.16 11.88 13.23
C GLU A 382 -10.26 12.80 14.47
N CYS A 383 -9.54 13.93 14.49
CA CYS A 383 -9.67 14.93 15.55
C CYS A 383 -11.06 15.57 15.54
N ARG A 384 -11.53 16.04 14.38
CA ARG A 384 -12.85 16.65 14.21
C ARG A 384 -13.98 15.68 14.55
N GLN A 385 -13.88 14.43 14.08
CA GLN A 385 -14.82 13.36 14.40
C GLN A 385 -14.99 13.18 15.93
N LYS A 386 -13.89 13.27 16.69
CA LYS A 386 -13.91 13.16 18.15
C LYS A 386 -14.64 14.33 18.82
N VAL A 387 -14.42 15.56 18.32
CA VAL A 387 -15.13 16.77 18.78
C VAL A 387 -16.63 16.66 18.48
N LEU A 388 -16.99 16.32 17.24
CA LEU A 388 -18.39 16.21 16.80
C LEU A 388 -19.15 15.16 17.62
N LYS A 389 -18.58 13.97 17.82
CA LYS A 389 -19.20 12.91 18.64
C LYS A 389 -19.50 13.38 20.07
N TYR A 390 -18.62 14.19 20.66
CA TYR A 390 -18.85 14.73 21.99
C TYR A 390 -20.02 15.71 22.01
N TYR A 391 -20.06 16.71 21.12
CA TYR A 391 -21.17 17.66 21.11
C TYR A 391 -22.50 17.02 20.72
N ILE A 392 -22.51 16.08 19.77
CA ILE A 392 -23.71 15.27 19.48
C ILE A 392 -24.19 14.51 20.72
N SER A 393 -23.28 14.02 21.58
CA SER A 393 -23.68 13.36 22.83
C SER A 393 -24.23 14.32 23.89
N LYS A 394 -24.01 15.63 23.74
CA LYS A 394 -24.47 16.68 24.67
C LYS A 394 -25.71 17.43 24.17
N THR A 395 -25.96 17.41 22.87
CA THR A 395 -27.13 18.06 22.26
C THR A 395 -28.29 17.06 22.18
N PRO A 396 -29.42 17.30 22.87
CA PRO A 396 -30.58 16.41 22.79
C PRO A 396 -31.05 16.26 21.35
N ALA A 397 -31.55 15.07 20.99
CA ALA A 397 -32.22 14.92 19.70
C ALA A 397 -33.54 15.69 19.79
N GLY A 398 -33.69 16.75 18.99
CA GLY A 398 -35.02 17.31 18.74
C GLY A 398 -35.90 16.26 18.04
N ASP A 399 -37.21 16.44 18.09
CA ASP A 399 -38.28 15.51 17.67
C ASP A 399 -38.28 15.05 16.19
N LEU A 400 -37.20 15.27 15.45
CA LEU A 400 -37.11 15.10 13.99
C LEU A 400 -36.39 13.84 13.50
N GLU A 401 -36.10 12.85 14.36
CA GLU A 401 -35.65 11.54 13.87
C GLU A 401 -36.48 10.41 14.48
N HIS A 402 -36.99 9.53 13.62
CA HIS A 402 -37.75 8.30 13.89
C HIS A 402 -37.05 7.25 14.79
N ASN A 403 -36.06 7.63 15.59
CA ASN A 403 -35.55 6.80 16.68
C ASN A 403 -36.40 7.08 17.92
N LYS A 404 -37.29 6.13 18.27
CA LYS A 404 -37.95 6.10 19.58
C LYS A 404 -36.89 6.41 20.65
N MET A 405 -36.98 7.58 21.29
CA MET A 405 -36.04 7.94 22.34
C MET A 405 -36.29 6.97 23.49
N TYR A 406 -35.41 5.99 23.60
CA TYR A 406 -35.43 5.06 24.71
C TYR A 406 -35.04 5.82 25.98
N THR A 407 -35.79 5.59 27.07
CA THR A 407 -35.37 6.05 28.40
C THR A 407 -34.04 5.41 28.80
N LYS A 408 -33.36 5.95 29.82
CA LYS A 408 -32.11 5.36 30.31
C LYS A 408 -32.30 3.89 30.71
N GLU A 409 -33.39 3.57 31.41
CA GLU A 409 -33.74 2.21 31.83
C GLU A 409 -34.02 1.29 30.65
N GLN A 410 -34.68 1.81 29.61
CA GLN A 410 -34.89 1.09 28.36
C GLN A 410 -33.56 0.81 27.64
N LEU A 411 -32.65 1.78 27.59
CA LEU A 411 -31.33 1.60 27.01
C LEU A 411 -30.49 0.59 27.79
N ASP A 412 -30.48 0.69 29.11
CA ASP A 412 -29.77 -0.23 29.99
C ASP A 412 -30.27 -1.68 29.76
N LEU A 413 -31.60 -1.89 29.64
CA LEU A 413 -32.17 -3.19 29.29
C LEU A 413 -31.78 -3.65 27.86
N LEU A 414 -31.80 -2.77 26.86
CA LEU A 414 -31.37 -3.16 25.51
C LEU A 414 -29.89 -3.56 25.49
N TYR A 415 -29.04 -2.88 26.26
CA TYR A 415 -27.62 -3.23 26.38
C TYR A 415 -27.39 -4.58 27.05
N THR A 416 -28.21 -4.99 28.04
CA THR A 416 -28.08 -6.34 28.63
C THR A 416 -28.40 -7.45 27.63
N TYR A 417 -29.23 -7.16 26.63
CA TYR A 417 -29.51 -8.05 25.50
C TYR A 417 -28.58 -7.82 24.29
N GLY A 418 -27.50 -7.06 24.47
CA GLY A 418 -26.50 -6.82 23.45
C GLY A 418 -26.96 -5.92 22.30
N LEU A 419 -28.07 -5.18 22.43
CA LEU A 419 -28.63 -4.31 21.38
C LEU A 419 -28.27 -2.84 21.64
N ALA A 420 -27.56 -2.24 20.69
CA ALA A 420 -27.28 -0.80 20.72
C ALA A 420 -28.49 0.02 20.26
N PRO A 421 -28.59 1.33 20.64
CA PRO A 421 -29.73 2.19 20.30
C PRO A 421 -30.01 2.31 18.79
N ASN A 422 -28.97 2.13 17.96
CA ASN A 422 -29.05 2.16 16.51
C ASN A 422 -29.45 0.81 15.88
N GLY A 423 -29.94 -0.14 16.69
CA GLY A 423 -30.36 -1.48 16.25
C GLY A 423 -29.20 -2.43 15.96
N VAL A 424 -27.96 -2.08 16.26
CA VAL A 424 -26.81 -2.97 16.02
C VAL A 424 -26.63 -3.93 17.20
N TYR A 425 -26.61 -5.22 16.89
CA TYR A 425 -26.32 -6.26 17.87
C TYR A 425 -24.81 -6.44 18.06
N CYS A 426 -24.36 -6.32 19.31
CA CYS A 426 -22.96 -6.36 19.72
C CYS A 426 -22.56 -7.67 20.42
N GLY A 427 -23.50 -8.56 20.72
CA GLY A 427 -23.29 -9.76 21.53
C GLY A 427 -23.38 -9.51 23.03
N VAL A 428 -23.66 -10.56 23.80
CA VAL A 428 -23.75 -10.55 25.26
C VAL A 428 -22.54 -11.31 25.82
N ASP A 429 -21.82 -10.72 26.76
CA ASP A 429 -20.69 -11.37 27.45
C ASP A 429 -19.71 -12.10 26.51
N ASN A 430 -19.34 -11.43 25.41
CA ASN A 430 -18.48 -11.98 24.37
C ASN A 430 -17.17 -12.55 24.95
N GLN A 431 -16.98 -13.87 24.80
CA GLN A 431 -15.75 -14.54 25.19
C GLN A 431 -14.92 -14.89 23.95
N LEU A 432 -13.61 -14.70 24.05
CA LEU A 432 -12.68 -15.18 23.05
C LEU A 432 -12.47 -16.68 23.27
N ILE A 433 -12.77 -17.49 22.26
CA ILE A 433 -12.44 -18.91 22.30
C ILE A 433 -10.94 -19.04 22.01
N ASP A 434 -10.18 -19.47 23.01
CA ASP A 434 -8.78 -19.85 22.84
C ASP A 434 -8.72 -21.22 22.18
N GLY A 435 -8.57 -21.23 20.86
CA GLY A 435 -8.09 -22.42 20.14
C GLY A 435 -6.59 -22.58 20.34
N SER A 436 -6.07 -23.79 20.10
CA SER A 436 -4.64 -24.07 19.93
C SER A 436 -4.10 -23.29 18.73
N ALA A 437 -3.78 -22.03 18.96
CA ALA A 437 -3.58 -21.08 17.89
C ALA A 437 -2.22 -21.32 17.24
N LYS A 438 -2.24 -21.85 16.01
CA LYS A 438 -1.04 -21.90 15.16
C LYS A 438 -0.53 -20.47 14.99
N GLN A 439 0.71 -20.22 15.39
CA GLN A 439 1.37 -18.95 15.14
C GLN A 439 1.63 -18.77 13.65
N TYR A 440 1.44 -17.56 13.14
CA TYR A 440 1.83 -17.17 11.78
C TYR A 440 2.51 -15.81 11.79
N GLU A 441 3.52 -15.64 10.95
CA GLU A 441 4.14 -14.35 10.70
C GLU A 441 3.30 -13.53 9.72
N TYR A 442 3.23 -12.21 9.92
CA TYR A 442 2.64 -11.28 8.97
C TYR A 442 3.44 -9.97 8.85
N LYS A 443 3.38 -9.36 7.67
CA LYS A 443 3.92 -8.03 7.39
C LYS A 443 3.00 -6.96 7.98
N SER A 444 3.51 -6.16 8.92
CA SER A 444 2.84 -4.99 9.50
C SER A 444 3.39 -3.72 8.88
N PHE A 445 2.51 -2.91 8.30
CA PHE A 445 2.87 -1.65 7.64
C PHE A 445 2.01 -0.50 8.20
N GLN A 446 2.63 0.49 8.83
CA GLN A 446 1.94 1.64 9.40
C GLN A 446 2.50 2.97 8.92
N PHE A 447 1.60 3.89 8.58
CA PHE A 447 1.90 5.30 8.39
C PHE A 447 1.40 6.08 9.61
N THR A 448 2.26 6.92 10.15
CA THR A 448 1.95 7.73 11.34
C THR A 448 2.51 9.14 11.18
N LEU A 449 1.86 10.12 11.79
CA LEU A 449 2.35 11.50 11.84
C LEU A 449 3.05 11.71 13.18
N LYS A 450 4.29 12.21 13.17
CA LYS A 450 5.07 12.46 14.39
C LYS A 450 4.29 13.41 15.30
N GLY A 451 4.16 13.06 16.59
CA GLY A 451 3.36 13.81 17.56
C GLY A 451 1.86 13.49 17.60
N PHE A 452 1.38 12.58 16.74
CA PHE A 452 -0.03 12.13 16.69
C PHE A 452 -0.20 10.67 17.12
N SER A 453 0.62 10.20 18.06
CA SER A 453 0.61 8.80 18.51
C SER A 453 -0.71 8.39 19.18
N ARG A 454 -1.36 9.32 19.91
CA ARG A 454 -2.68 9.13 20.53
C ARG A 454 -3.49 10.42 20.48
N LEU A 455 -4.81 10.30 20.28
CA LEU A 455 -5.71 11.43 20.34
C LEU A 455 -6.11 11.75 21.79
N PRO A 456 -5.92 12.99 22.27
CA PRO A 456 -6.24 13.39 23.64
C PRO A 456 -7.74 13.23 23.92
N LYS A 457 -8.12 13.01 25.18
CA LYS A 457 -9.54 12.97 25.57
C LYS A 457 -10.12 14.38 25.51
N LEU A 458 -11.36 14.56 25.05
CA LEU A 458 -11.86 15.90 24.74
C LEU A 458 -12.04 16.82 25.97
N HIS A 459 -12.51 16.29 27.12
CA HIS A 459 -12.60 17.05 28.37
C HIS A 459 -11.28 17.75 28.75
N GLN A 460 -10.16 17.02 28.78
CA GLN A 460 -8.79 17.57 28.95
C GLN A 460 -8.45 18.68 27.96
N VAL A 461 -8.90 18.59 26.70
CA VAL A 461 -8.67 19.66 25.72
C VAL A 461 -9.46 20.90 26.12
N ILE A 462 -10.75 20.74 26.48
CA ILE A 462 -11.61 21.84 26.93
C ILE A 462 -11.04 22.50 28.20
N ASP A 463 -10.58 21.72 29.18
CA ASP A 463 -10.00 22.24 30.42
C ASP A 463 -8.72 23.05 30.14
N LYS A 464 -7.86 22.54 29.25
CA LYS A 464 -6.66 23.26 28.78
C LYS A 464 -7.00 24.52 27.98
N MET A 465 -8.09 24.52 27.20
CA MET A 465 -8.57 25.73 26.51
C MET A 465 -8.92 26.81 27.54
N LYS A 466 -9.68 26.45 28.58
CA LYS A 466 -10.09 27.37 29.64
C LYS A 466 -8.90 27.92 30.43
N ALA A 467 -7.89 27.08 30.68
CA ALA A 467 -6.67 27.46 31.36
C ALA A 467 -5.63 28.18 30.47
N GLY A 468 -5.88 28.34 29.17
CA GLY A 468 -4.94 29.03 28.26
C GLY A 468 -3.64 28.28 27.96
N ILE A 469 -3.52 27.00 28.34
CA ILE A 469 -2.27 26.21 28.26
C ILE A 469 -2.18 25.27 27.04
N ILE A 470 -2.92 25.58 25.97
CA ILE A 470 -2.91 24.74 24.76
C ILE A 470 -1.61 24.89 23.99
N LYS A 471 -1.04 23.73 23.62
CA LYS A 471 0.13 23.68 22.74
C LYS A 471 -0.19 24.27 21.37
N SER A 472 0.80 24.92 20.76
CA SER A 472 0.66 25.56 19.44
C SER A 472 0.48 24.57 18.27
N LYS A 473 0.86 23.30 18.44
CA LYS A 473 0.81 22.26 17.39
C LYS A 473 0.31 20.92 17.94
N GLY A 474 -0.18 20.08 17.02
CA GLY A 474 -0.60 18.71 17.31
C GLY A 474 -2.12 18.53 17.50
N PRO A 475 -2.56 17.34 17.95
CA PRO A 475 -3.98 17.01 18.09
C PRO A 475 -4.77 17.97 18.98
N GLU A 476 -4.19 18.41 20.10
CA GLU A 476 -4.83 19.34 21.05
C GLU A 476 -5.16 20.68 20.38
N ALA A 477 -4.21 21.23 19.64
CA ALA A 477 -4.36 22.49 18.91
C ALA A 477 -5.47 22.40 17.84
N ILE A 478 -5.48 21.30 17.06
CA ILE A 478 -6.48 21.08 16.01
C ILE A 478 -7.89 20.94 16.61
N MET A 479 -8.03 20.16 17.68
CA MET A 479 -9.32 20.00 18.35
C MET A 479 -9.82 21.33 18.93
N ALA A 480 -8.94 22.10 19.57
CA ALA A 480 -9.29 23.39 20.15
C ALA A 480 -9.68 24.43 19.08
N ALA A 481 -8.94 24.51 17.98
CA ALA A 481 -9.27 25.38 16.85
C ALA A 481 -10.64 25.01 16.27
N TYR A 482 -10.93 23.72 16.13
CA TYR A 482 -12.22 23.27 15.63
C TYR A 482 -13.39 23.53 16.60
N ILE A 483 -13.15 23.42 17.92
CA ILE A 483 -14.14 23.84 18.93
C ILE A 483 -14.46 25.32 18.77
N LYS A 484 -13.45 26.19 18.61
CA LYS A 484 -13.65 27.63 18.38
C LYS A 484 -14.44 27.88 17.10
N GLU A 485 -14.08 27.22 16.00
CA GLU A 485 -14.79 27.32 14.72
C GLU A 485 -16.28 26.96 14.85
N LEU A 486 -16.60 25.87 15.56
CA LEU A 486 -17.98 25.47 15.82
C LEU A 486 -18.74 26.48 16.69
N ALA A 487 -18.06 27.09 17.67
CA ALA A 487 -18.64 28.12 18.53
C ALA A 487 -18.94 29.41 17.75
N GLU A 488 -17.98 29.90 16.96
CA GLU A 488 -18.11 31.07 16.10
C GLU A 488 -19.26 30.92 15.09
N LYS A 489 -19.39 29.72 14.51
CA LYS A 489 -20.49 29.38 13.60
C LYS A 489 -21.81 29.04 14.30
N LYS A 490 -21.86 29.09 15.64
CA LYS A 490 -23.05 28.73 16.46
C LYS A 490 -23.58 27.31 16.18
N LEU A 491 -22.70 26.38 15.82
CA LEU A 491 -23.06 25.00 15.43
C LEU A 491 -23.08 24.01 16.60
N ILE A 492 -22.49 24.37 17.75
CA ILE A 492 -22.36 23.48 18.92
C ILE A 492 -23.72 22.92 19.39
N SER A 493 -24.78 23.72 19.26
CA SER A 493 -26.14 23.34 19.68
C SER A 493 -27.00 22.78 18.53
N ASN A 494 -26.49 22.74 17.29
CA ASN A 494 -27.25 22.27 16.14
C ASN A 494 -26.92 20.81 15.82
N ARG A 495 -27.71 19.88 16.37
CA ARG A 495 -27.47 18.43 16.20
C ARG A 495 -27.46 17.98 14.74
N ALA A 496 -28.41 18.45 13.93
CA ALA A 496 -28.55 18.03 12.54
C ALA A 496 -27.29 18.37 11.73
N GLU A 497 -26.79 19.59 11.88
CA GLU A 497 -25.54 20.01 11.23
C GLU A 497 -24.31 19.27 11.77
N LEU A 498 -24.23 19.02 13.07
CA LEU A 498 -23.14 18.22 13.65
C LEU A 498 -23.11 16.79 13.10
N VAL A 499 -24.27 16.16 12.90
CA VAL A 499 -24.39 14.82 12.30
C VAL A 499 -23.95 14.84 10.84
N LYS A 500 -24.36 15.86 10.07
CA LYS A 500 -23.93 16.04 8.67
C LYS A 500 -22.42 16.22 8.55
N LEU A 501 -21.82 17.05 9.41
CA LEU A 501 -20.37 17.21 9.51
C LEU A 501 -19.69 15.90 9.91
N LEU A 502 -20.28 15.14 10.84
CA LEU A 502 -19.72 13.86 11.30
C LEU A 502 -19.65 12.84 10.16
N GLU A 503 -20.67 12.77 9.30
CA GLU A 503 -20.65 11.89 8.12
C GLU A 503 -19.62 12.33 7.08
N LYS A 504 -19.42 13.63 6.89
CA LYS A 504 -18.34 14.16 6.04
C LYS A 504 -16.97 13.72 6.54
N GLU A 505 -16.69 13.87 7.84
CA GLU A 505 -15.41 13.45 8.41
C GLU A 505 -15.22 11.93 8.36
N LYS A 506 -16.28 11.13 8.60
CA LYS A 506 -16.23 9.66 8.42
C LYS A 506 -15.89 9.28 6.98
N THR A 507 -16.45 9.98 5.99
CA THR A 507 -16.19 9.75 4.57
C THR A 507 -14.72 10.01 4.24
N THR A 508 -14.17 11.14 4.69
CA THR A 508 -12.74 11.46 4.54
C THR A 508 -11.84 10.40 5.16
N ILE A 509 -12.14 9.96 6.39
CA ILE A 509 -11.38 8.92 7.08
C ILE A 509 -11.40 7.60 6.29
N ARG A 510 -12.57 7.17 5.81
CA ARG A 510 -12.71 5.93 5.02
C ARG A 510 -11.91 6.02 3.72
N LYS A 511 -12.07 7.11 2.96
CA LYS A 511 -11.35 7.37 1.71
C LYS A 511 -9.83 7.31 1.90
N ASN A 512 -9.30 8.06 2.87
CA ASN A 512 -7.86 8.09 3.11
C ASN A 512 -7.34 6.75 3.67
N THR A 513 -8.13 6.06 4.51
CA THR A 513 -7.76 4.70 4.99
C THR A 513 -7.59 3.75 3.81
N ARG A 514 -8.52 3.77 2.86
CA ARG A 514 -8.49 2.93 1.66
C ARG A 514 -7.25 3.23 0.81
N GLN A 515 -7.02 4.50 0.47
CA GLN A 515 -5.86 4.89 -0.35
C GLN A 515 -4.54 4.49 0.32
N LEU A 516 -4.39 4.78 1.63
CA LEU A 516 -3.18 4.39 2.38
C LEU A 516 -3.02 2.87 2.45
N ALA A 517 -4.10 2.08 2.56
CA ALA A 517 -4.04 0.63 2.57
C ALA A 517 -3.62 0.05 1.21
N ILE A 518 -4.14 0.62 0.12
CA ILE A 518 -3.73 0.25 -1.24
C ILE A 518 -2.23 0.51 -1.45
N ILE A 519 -1.75 1.69 -1.05
CA ILE A 519 -0.32 2.04 -1.12
C ILE A 519 0.53 1.03 -0.33
N LYS A 520 0.10 0.66 0.89
CA LYS A 520 0.81 -0.37 1.70
C LYS A 520 0.85 -1.73 1.00
N LEU A 521 -0.28 -2.15 0.43
CA LEU A 521 -0.38 -3.42 -0.29
C LEU A 521 0.58 -3.45 -1.47
N ILE A 522 0.58 -2.38 -2.29
CA ILE A 522 1.47 -2.25 -3.44
C ILE A 522 2.94 -2.32 -2.98
N GLN A 523 3.35 -1.54 -1.98
CA GLN A 523 4.76 -1.55 -1.56
C GLN A 523 5.20 -2.84 -0.88
N ALA A 524 4.31 -3.46 -0.09
CA ALA A 524 4.65 -4.70 0.59
C ALA A 524 4.78 -5.91 -0.35
N LEU A 525 4.09 -5.88 -1.50
CA LEU A 525 4.08 -6.95 -2.50
C LEU A 525 5.06 -6.71 -3.66
N THR A 526 5.35 -5.45 -4.02
CA THR A 526 6.34 -5.13 -5.08
C THR A 526 7.77 -4.95 -4.56
N GLY A 527 7.95 -4.67 -3.27
CA GLY A 527 9.24 -4.30 -2.69
C GLY A 527 9.71 -2.88 -3.05
N GLY A 528 8.96 -2.14 -3.88
CA GLY A 528 9.23 -0.75 -4.23
C GLY A 528 9.30 0.15 -2.99
N TRP A 529 10.16 1.16 -3.04
CA TRP A 529 10.38 2.06 -1.90
C TRP A 529 10.57 3.50 -2.35
N TRP A 530 10.33 4.44 -1.44
CA TRP A 530 10.46 5.85 -1.75
C TRP A 530 11.89 6.35 -1.55
N GLN A 531 12.29 7.30 -2.37
CA GLN A 531 13.53 8.06 -2.21
C GLN A 531 13.38 9.11 -1.10
N GLY A 532 14.49 9.50 -0.48
CA GLY A 532 14.52 10.58 0.52
C GLY A 532 14.07 10.19 1.93
N LEU A 533 13.82 8.91 2.20
CA LEU A 533 13.54 8.42 3.54
C LEU A 533 14.81 8.34 4.39
N GLN A 534 14.70 8.80 5.63
CA GLN A 534 15.75 8.73 6.64
C GLN A 534 15.36 7.73 7.74
N LEU A 535 16.31 7.27 8.55
CA LEU A 535 16.05 6.33 9.66
C LEU A 535 16.13 7.06 11.00
N ASP A 536 15.12 6.85 11.86
CA ASP A 536 15.15 7.30 13.24
C ASP A 536 15.95 6.33 14.15
N LYS A 537 16.13 6.70 15.42
CA LYS A 537 16.85 5.88 16.42
C LYS A 537 16.23 4.50 16.66
N ASN A 538 14.96 4.31 16.29
CA ASN A 538 14.21 3.07 16.48
C ASN A 538 14.09 2.27 15.17
N GLU A 539 14.91 2.57 14.17
CA GLU A 539 14.86 1.97 12.84
C GLU A 539 13.48 2.11 12.16
N ASN A 540 12.76 3.21 12.39
CA ASN A 540 11.62 3.58 11.56
C ASN A 540 12.08 4.52 10.45
N TYR A 541 11.46 4.42 9.29
CA TYR A 541 11.68 5.43 8.26
C TYR A 541 10.90 6.71 8.59
N TYR A 542 11.48 7.86 8.27
CA TYR A 542 10.79 9.14 8.35
C TYR A 542 11.08 10.04 7.15
N TYR A 543 10.13 10.93 6.91
CA TYR A 543 10.18 11.96 5.88
C TYR A 543 9.66 13.27 6.46
N GLU A 544 10.42 14.35 6.29
CA GLU A 544 10.04 15.69 6.70
C GLU A 544 9.50 16.46 5.49
N GLY A 545 8.23 16.85 5.56
CA GLY A 545 7.58 17.66 4.53
C GLY A 545 6.87 18.87 5.14
N SER A 546 6.19 19.65 4.31
CA SER A 546 5.57 20.93 4.69
C SER A 546 4.49 20.80 5.79
N ARG A 547 3.77 19.66 5.83
CA ARG A 547 2.70 19.39 6.81
C ARG A 547 3.19 18.70 8.09
N GLY A 548 4.49 18.42 8.20
CA GLY A 548 5.10 17.76 9.36
C GLY A 548 5.94 16.54 8.98
N THR A 549 6.19 15.67 9.96
CA THR A 549 7.04 14.49 9.78
C THR A 549 6.21 13.22 9.65
N LEU A 550 6.24 12.60 8.48
CA LEU A 550 5.72 11.25 8.24
C LEU A 550 6.67 10.23 8.85
N VAL A 551 6.12 9.26 9.58
CA VAL A 551 6.85 8.12 10.15
C VAL A 551 6.24 6.83 9.59
N ILE A 552 7.08 6.02 8.96
CA ILE A 552 6.73 4.76 8.32
C ILE A 552 7.34 3.61 9.12
N LYS A 553 6.49 2.71 9.62
CA LYS A 553 6.91 1.53 10.40
C LYS A 553 6.62 0.27 9.61
N VAL A 554 7.67 -0.52 9.35
CA VAL A 554 7.61 -1.79 8.62
C VAL A 554 8.28 -2.90 9.42
N VAL A 555 7.47 -3.81 9.97
CA VAL A 555 7.95 -4.89 10.85
C VAL A 555 7.23 -6.19 10.52
N LYS A 556 7.89 -7.32 10.77
CA LYS A 556 7.25 -8.64 10.80
C LYS A 556 6.79 -8.93 12.22
N LYS A 557 5.54 -9.37 12.37
CA LYS A 557 4.94 -9.70 13.66
C LYS A 557 4.41 -11.12 13.63
N ILE A 558 4.40 -11.76 14.80
CA ILE A 558 3.80 -13.08 14.99
C ILE A 558 2.39 -12.87 15.55
N ALA A 559 1.41 -13.51 14.94
CA ALA A 559 0.03 -13.56 15.43
C ALA A 559 -0.42 -15.00 15.63
N ASN A 560 -1.28 -15.18 16.62
CA ASN A 560 -2.01 -16.42 16.84
C ASN A 560 -3.17 -16.49 15.84
N LYS A 561 -3.31 -17.64 15.15
CA LYS A 561 -4.37 -17.89 14.16
C LYS A 561 -5.76 -17.91 14.79
#